data_AF-A0A665X5M4-F1
#
_entry.id   AF-A0A665X5M4-F1
#
_cell.length_a   1.000
_cell.length_b   1.000
_cell.length_c   1.000
_cell.angle_alpha   90.00
_cell.angle_beta   90.00
_cell.angle_gamma   90.00
#
_symmetry.space_group_name_H-M   'P 1'
#
loop_
_entity.id
_entity.type
_entity.pdbx_description
1 polymer ?
#
loop_
_entity_poly.entity_id
_entity_poly.type
_entity_poly.pdbx_seq_one_letter_code
_entity_poly.pdbx_strand_id
1 'polypeptide(L)'
;MCSRTSAALAGLTRRTFAAALRTHGPSAATRRFCSSNLATQRDKTPQRSAVRPAAGSTYDWIGPPNPLSNLRPVVYHVPENESELEKRLRHLRQETEDWNHDFWTKQNVSFSKEKEEFIISHLKAKGLTVRDEDGRRRSLNSEEMAVFYKSFLDKNRTRHANYNKEWYRRNFTITLLMARIALNNMWSTVRHSSKKGP
;
A
#
# COMPACT_ATOMS: atom_id res chain seq x y z
N MET A 1 72.21 -39.91 19.47
CA MET A 1 71.01 -39.63 20.30
C MET A 1 70.24 -38.49 19.67
N CYS A 2 68.95 -38.74 19.37
CA CYS A 2 67.84 -37.83 19.01
C CYS A 2 68.15 -36.52 18.26
N SER A 3 67.83 -36.44 16.97
CA SER A 3 66.49 -36.16 16.40
C SER A 3 66.01 -34.73 16.62
N ARG A 4 66.02 -33.93 15.55
CA ARG A 4 64.99 -32.90 15.32
C ARG A 4 64.61 -32.89 13.85
N THR A 5 63.44 -33.44 13.59
CA THR A 5 62.66 -33.30 12.36
C THR A 5 62.02 -31.91 12.34
N SER A 6 62.16 -31.17 11.25
CA SER A 6 61.34 -29.99 10.97
C SER A 6 60.52 -30.27 9.72
N ALA A 7 59.20 -30.21 9.89
CA ALA A 7 58.19 -30.44 8.87
C ALA A 7 58.13 -29.27 7.87
N ALA A 8 57.98 -29.63 6.59
CA ALA A 8 57.72 -28.71 5.50
C ALA A 8 56.24 -28.27 5.50
N LEU A 9 56.00 -26.97 5.53
CA LEU A 9 54.69 -26.37 5.23
C LEU A 9 54.69 -25.90 3.77
N ALA A 10 53.89 -26.56 2.95
CA ALA A 10 53.63 -26.18 1.57
C ALA A 10 52.72 -24.92 1.56
N GLY A 11 53.28 -23.77 1.19
CA GLY A 11 52.53 -22.55 0.92
C GLY A 11 51.97 -22.56 -0.50
N LEU A 12 50.67 -22.76 -0.65
CA LEU A 12 49.95 -22.56 -1.90
C LEU A 12 49.88 -21.06 -2.23
N THR A 13 50.36 -20.71 -3.43
CA THR A 13 50.32 -19.37 -4.01
C THR A 13 48.87 -18.94 -4.30
N ARG A 14 48.43 -17.86 -3.65
CA ARG A 14 47.12 -17.25 -3.86
C ARG A 14 47.19 -16.39 -5.13
N ARG A 15 46.67 -16.90 -6.25
CA ARG A 15 46.43 -16.10 -7.47
C ARG A 15 45.43 -14.99 -7.17
N THR A 16 45.88 -13.75 -7.22
CA THR A 16 45.03 -12.56 -7.17
C THR A 16 44.41 -12.34 -8.56
N PHE A 17 43.09 -12.55 -8.67
CA PHE A 17 42.33 -12.08 -9.82
C PHE A 17 41.85 -10.66 -9.53
N ALA A 18 42.45 -9.68 -10.20
CA ALA A 18 41.94 -8.30 -10.22
C ALA A 18 40.70 -8.25 -11.12
N ALA A 19 39.52 -8.10 -10.52
CA ALA A 19 38.29 -7.83 -11.26
C ALA A 19 38.23 -6.33 -11.63
N ALA A 20 38.31 -6.04 -12.92
CA ALA A 20 38.15 -4.70 -13.46
C ALA A 20 36.72 -4.18 -13.19
N LEU A 21 36.59 -3.07 -12.46
CA LEU A 21 35.34 -2.33 -12.36
C LEU A 21 35.02 -1.70 -13.73
N ARG A 22 33.99 -2.23 -14.40
CA ARG A 22 33.35 -1.55 -15.54
C ARG A 22 32.49 -0.40 -15.01
N THR A 23 32.88 0.81 -15.35
CA THR A 23 32.09 2.02 -15.19
C THR A 23 30.94 2.00 -16.21
N HIS A 24 29.70 1.86 -15.72
CA HIS A 24 28.52 2.09 -16.54
C HIS A 24 28.25 3.60 -16.59
N GLY A 25 28.42 4.20 -17.77
CA GLY A 25 28.03 5.59 -18.03
C GLY A 25 26.51 5.78 -17.91
N PRO A 26 26.03 6.99 -17.58
CA PRO A 26 24.61 7.25 -17.42
C PRO A 26 23.95 7.32 -18.79
N SER A 27 23.13 6.32 -19.10
CA SER A 27 22.26 6.29 -20.28
C SER A 27 20.84 6.71 -19.90
N ALA A 28 20.22 7.47 -20.80
CA ALA A 28 18.81 7.85 -20.88
C ALA A 28 18.29 8.92 -19.89
N ALA A 29 18.40 10.18 -20.32
CA ALA A 29 17.53 11.27 -19.89
C ALA A 29 16.07 10.94 -20.24
N THR A 30 15.31 10.42 -19.28
CA THR A 30 13.86 10.28 -19.40
C THR A 30 13.25 11.67 -19.20
N ARG A 31 12.99 12.39 -20.30
CA ARG A 31 12.15 13.59 -20.28
C ARG A 31 10.74 13.17 -19.85
N ARG A 32 10.40 13.35 -18.57
CA ARG A 32 8.99 13.37 -18.15
C ARG A 32 8.36 14.66 -18.69
N PHE A 33 7.79 14.57 -19.88
CA PHE A 33 6.85 15.58 -20.34
C PHE A 33 5.55 15.40 -19.55
N CYS A 34 5.34 16.23 -18.54
CA CYS A 34 4.02 16.49 -17.98
C CYS A 34 3.24 17.33 -19.01
N SER A 35 2.53 16.68 -19.93
CA SER A 35 1.56 17.39 -20.78
C SER A 35 0.33 17.75 -19.96
N SER A 36 0.30 18.99 -19.46
CA SER A 36 -0.91 19.65 -18.99
C SER A 36 -1.76 20.05 -20.20
N ASN A 37 -2.47 19.09 -20.78
CA ASN A 37 -3.57 19.41 -21.68
C ASN A 37 -4.82 19.65 -20.84
N LEU A 38 -5.25 20.91 -20.79
CA LEU A 38 -6.57 21.34 -20.31
C LEU A 38 -7.64 20.61 -21.14
N ALA A 39 -8.16 19.51 -20.60
CA ALA A 39 -9.39 18.92 -21.07
C ALA A 39 -10.54 19.64 -20.37
N THR A 40 -11.28 20.44 -21.13
CA THR A 40 -12.58 21.00 -20.76
C THR A 40 -13.54 19.84 -20.43
N GLN A 41 -13.61 19.44 -19.15
CA GLN A 41 -14.57 18.43 -18.71
C GLN A 41 -15.95 19.09 -18.61
N ARG A 42 -16.83 18.72 -19.57
CA ARG A 42 -18.27 18.83 -19.37
C ARG A 42 -18.67 17.89 -18.23
N ASP A 43 -19.32 18.44 -17.22
CA ASP A 43 -19.93 17.71 -16.11
C ASP A 43 -20.91 16.66 -16.66
N LYS A 44 -20.46 15.40 -16.68
CA LYS A 44 -21.32 14.23 -16.71
C LYS A 44 -21.03 13.47 -15.43
N THR A 45 -21.88 13.63 -14.42
CA THR A 45 -21.82 12.83 -13.21
C THR A 45 -22.00 11.35 -13.61
N PRO A 46 -21.00 10.47 -13.41
CA PRO A 46 -21.19 9.07 -13.71
C PRO A 46 -22.09 8.48 -12.62
N GLN A 47 -23.36 8.21 -12.98
CA GLN A 47 -24.26 7.33 -12.23
C GLN A 47 -23.66 5.93 -12.21
N ARG A 48 -22.75 5.68 -11.26
CA ARG A 48 -22.08 4.39 -11.11
C ARG A 48 -22.94 3.53 -10.20
N SER A 49 -23.86 2.78 -10.81
CA SER A 49 -24.61 1.72 -10.14
C SER A 49 -23.64 0.81 -9.39
N ALA A 50 -23.87 0.62 -8.09
CA ALA A 50 -23.11 -0.30 -7.26
C ALA A 50 -23.45 -1.75 -7.67
N VAL A 51 -22.84 -2.24 -8.75
CA VAL A 51 -22.89 -3.65 -9.11
C VAL A 51 -22.25 -4.40 -7.96
N ARG A 52 -23.03 -5.09 -7.13
CA ARG A 52 -22.55 -6.07 -6.16
C ARG A 52 -22.91 -7.46 -6.71
N PRO A 53 -22.01 -8.44 -6.65
CA PRO A 53 -22.31 -9.79 -7.11
C PRO A 53 -23.36 -10.43 -6.19
N ALA A 54 -24.05 -11.44 -6.72
CA ALA A 54 -24.94 -12.29 -5.92
C ALA A 54 -24.16 -13.00 -4.80
N ALA A 55 -24.86 -13.39 -3.73
CA ALA A 55 -24.29 -13.95 -2.49
C ALA A 55 -23.62 -15.35 -2.63
N GLY A 56 -23.25 -15.79 -3.84
CA GLY A 56 -22.67 -17.11 -4.12
C GLY A 56 -21.50 -17.09 -5.10
N SER A 57 -20.81 -15.95 -5.26
CA SER A 57 -19.58 -15.88 -6.06
C SER A 57 -18.52 -16.83 -5.50
N THR A 58 -17.86 -17.62 -6.36
CA THR A 58 -16.74 -18.52 -6.00
C THR A 58 -15.46 -17.76 -5.60
N TYR A 59 -15.37 -16.48 -5.96
CA TYR A 59 -14.19 -15.65 -5.73
C TYR A 59 -14.53 -14.38 -4.94
N ASP A 60 -13.53 -13.86 -4.25
CA ASP A 60 -13.58 -12.54 -3.61
C ASP A 60 -13.92 -11.48 -4.67
N TRP A 61 -14.79 -10.56 -4.29
CA TRP A 61 -15.20 -9.48 -5.18
C TRP A 61 -14.66 -8.14 -4.73
N ILE A 62 -14.10 -7.38 -5.68
CA ILE A 62 -13.49 -6.08 -5.44
C ILE A 62 -14.33 -5.00 -6.11
N GLY A 63 -14.87 -4.08 -5.30
CA GLY A 63 -15.75 -3.04 -5.76
C GLY A 63 -15.08 -1.82 -6.37
N PRO A 64 -15.88 -0.87 -6.88
CA PRO A 64 -15.38 0.41 -7.34
C PRO A 64 -14.72 1.20 -6.19
N PRO A 65 -13.77 2.12 -6.48
CA PRO A 65 -13.20 2.99 -5.45
C PRO A 65 -14.28 3.76 -4.70
N ASN A 66 -14.19 3.77 -3.37
CA ASN A 66 -15.06 4.56 -2.52
C ASN A 66 -14.76 6.06 -2.68
N PRO A 67 -15.78 6.93 -2.80
CA PRO A 67 -15.56 8.36 -3.05
C PRO A 67 -14.89 9.13 -1.90
N LEU A 68 -14.94 8.60 -0.67
CA LEU A 68 -14.36 9.26 0.51
C LEU A 68 -12.96 8.71 0.82
N SER A 69 -12.83 7.39 1.01
CA SER A 69 -11.53 6.79 1.36
C SER A 69 -10.63 6.53 0.14
N ASN A 70 -11.17 6.54 -1.08
CA ASN A 70 -10.51 6.07 -2.32
C ASN A 70 -10.13 4.58 -2.33
N LEU A 71 -10.44 3.83 -1.26
CA LEU A 71 -10.18 2.40 -1.17
C LEU A 71 -11.28 1.59 -1.87
N ARG A 72 -10.92 0.42 -2.38
CA ARG A 72 -11.88 -0.50 -3.01
C ARG A 72 -12.44 -1.45 -1.95
N PRO A 73 -13.77 -1.48 -1.73
CA PRO A 73 -14.36 -2.42 -0.78
C PRO A 73 -14.20 -3.85 -1.31
N VAL A 74 -13.94 -4.79 -0.41
CA VAL A 74 -13.82 -6.22 -0.72
C VAL A 74 -14.99 -6.97 -0.08
N VAL A 75 -15.66 -7.80 -0.86
CA VAL A 75 -16.63 -8.77 -0.36
C VAL A 75 -15.96 -10.14 -0.45
N TYR A 76 -15.59 -10.69 0.71
CA TYR A 76 -14.94 -11.99 0.78
C TYR A 76 -15.91 -13.12 0.47
N HIS A 77 -15.48 -14.08 -0.34
CA HIS A 77 -16.19 -15.32 -0.56
C HIS A 77 -16.28 -16.12 0.75
N VAL A 78 -17.42 -16.77 0.96
CA VAL A 78 -17.65 -17.69 2.07
C VAL A 78 -17.77 -19.11 1.48
N PRO A 79 -16.77 -19.97 1.68
CA PRO A 79 -16.84 -21.36 1.24
C PRO A 79 -17.94 -22.14 1.97
N GLU A 80 -18.56 -23.12 1.31
CA GLU A 80 -19.61 -23.95 1.90
C GLU A 80 -19.13 -24.74 3.14
N ASN A 81 -17.89 -25.25 3.09
CA ASN A 81 -17.27 -26.05 4.15
C ASN A 81 -16.16 -25.27 4.90
N GLU A 82 -16.41 -24.00 5.21
CA GLU A 82 -15.45 -23.13 5.89
C GLU A 82 -15.12 -23.64 7.31
N SER A 83 -13.83 -23.86 7.60
CA SER A 83 -13.40 -24.18 8.95
C SER A 83 -13.44 -22.95 9.87
N GLU A 84 -13.55 -23.15 11.18
CA GLU A 84 -13.54 -22.03 12.15
C GLU A 84 -12.27 -21.15 12.05
N LEU A 85 -11.13 -21.73 11.66
CA LEU A 85 -9.89 -20.97 11.43
C LEU A 85 -9.98 -20.10 10.17
N GLU A 86 -10.54 -20.62 9.07
CA GLU A 86 -10.75 -19.87 7.83
C GLU A 86 -11.79 -18.76 8.04
N LYS A 87 -12.87 -19.04 8.76
CA LYS A 87 -13.87 -18.06 9.18
C LYS A 87 -13.24 -16.94 9.99
N ARG A 88 -12.41 -17.28 10.97
CA ARG A 88 -11.66 -16.30 11.77
C ARG A 88 -10.73 -15.45 10.90
N LEU A 89 -10.04 -16.06 9.93
CA LEU A 89 -9.19 -15.34 8.98
C LEU A 89 -10.01 -14.36 8.13
N ARG A 90 -11.16 -14.79 7.61
CA ARG A 90 -12.05 -13.95 6.80
C ARG A 90 -12.56 -12.76 7.60
N HIS A 91 -13.06 -12.98 8.82
CA HIS A 91 -13.48 -11.89 9.71
C HIS A 91 -12.34 -10.93 10.05
N LEU A 92 -11.15 -11.44 10.37
CA LEU A 92 -9.99 -10.59 10.67
C LEU A 92 -9.58 -9.72 9.47
N ARG A 93 -9.67 -10.26 8.24
CA ARG A 93 -9.43 -9.49 7.00
C ARG A 93 -10.50 -8.42 6.81
N GLN A 94 -11.79 -8.76 6.95
CA GLN A 94 -12.91 -7.83 6.88
C GLN A 94 -12.75 -6.68 7.88
N GLU A 95 -12.52 -6.98 9.16
CA GLU A 95 -12.32 -5.99 10.22
C GLU A 95 -11.10 -5.09 9.96
N THR A 96 -10.05 -5.63 9.35
CA THR A 96 -8.85 -4.86 9.00
C THR A 96 -9.11 -3.92 7.85
N GLU A 97 -9.87 -4.35 6.83
CA GLU A 97 -10.29 -3.49 5.72
C GLU A 97 -11.27 -2.41 6.18
N ASP A 98 -12.23 -2.73 7.04
CA ASP A 98 -13.18 -1.76 7.59
C ASP A 98 -12.45 -0.70 8.43
N TRP A 99 -11.50 -1.13 9.27
CA TRP A 99 -10.65 -0.21 10.04
C TRP A 99 -9.79 0.69 9.15
N ASN A 100 -9.20 0.14 8.10
CA ASN A 100 -8.42 0.86 7.10
C ASN A 100 -9.29 1.89 6.35
N HIS A 101 -10.48 1.47 5.95
CA HIS A 101 -11.48 2.31 5.32
C HIS A 101 -11.85 3.52 6.17
N ASP A 102 -12.18 3.29 7.44
CA ASP A 102 -12.54 4.36 8.38
C ASP A 102 -11.41 5.35 8.59
N PHE A 103 -10.17 4.87 8.70
CA PHE A 103 -9.00 5.73 8.83
C PHE A 103 -8.84 6.64 7.62
N TRP A 104 -8.88 6.09 6.40
CA TRP A 104 -8.69 6.86 5.18
C TRP A 104 -9.86 7.78 4.87
N THR A 105 -11.09 7.40 5.18
CA THR A 105 -12.26 8.29 5.11
C THR A 105 -12.03 9.52 5.97
N LYS A 106 -11.70 9.33 7.26
CA LYS A 106 -11.45 10.44 8.20
C LYS A 106 -10.27 11.31 7.75
N GLN A 107 -9.19 10.69 7.29
CA GLN A 107 -8.00 11.37 6.83
C GLN A 107 -8.29 12.23 5.58
N ASN A 108 -8.97 11.67 4.58
CA ASN A 108 -9.25 12.38 3.32
C ASN A 108 -10.23 13.54 3.53
N VAL A 109 -11.22 13.38 4.43
CA VAL A 109 -12.12 14.45 4.83
C VAL A 109 -11.35 15.58 5.54
N SER A 110 -10.51 15.24 6.53
CA SER A 110 -9.69 16.24 7.24
C SER A 110 -8.75 16.97 6.29
N PHE A 111 -8.06 16.22 5.41
CA PHE A 111 -7.14 16.79 4.44
C PHE A 111 -7.84 17.75 3.48
N SER A 112 -8.98 17.35 2.90
CA SER A 112 -9.74 18.20 1.98
C SER A 112 -10.19 19.48 2.65
N LYS A 113 -10.67 19.39 3.89
CA LYS A 113 -11.09 20.55 4.69
C LYS A 113 -9.92 21.49 4.99
N GLU A 114 -8.84 20.98 5.59
CA GLU A 114 -7.69 21.80 5.98
C GLU A 114 -7.00 22.41 4.74
N LYS A 115 -6.98 21.69 3.61
CA LYS A 115 -6.47 22.21 2.34
C LYS A 115 -7.31 23.37 1.82
N GLU A 116 -8.64 23.25 1.87
CA GLU A 116 -9.55 24.30 1.45
C GLU A 116 -9.37 25.56 2.32
N GLU A 117 -9.33 25.39 3.64
CA GLU A 117 -9.11 26.48 4.60
C GLU A 117 -7.77 27.18 4.36
N PHE A 118 -6.71 26.41 4.08
CA PHE A 118 -5.40 26.97 3.73
C PHE A 118 -5.46 27.79 2.43
N ILE A 119 -6.09 27.26 1.37
CA ILE A 119 -6.22 27.98 0.10
C ILE A 119 -6.99 29.29 0.29
N ILE A 120 -8.14 29.25 0.97
CA ILE A 120 -8.98 30.44 1.20
C ILE A 120 -8.23 31.49 2.01
N SER A 121 -7.60 31.10 3.10
CA SER A 121 -6.86 32.03 3.96
C SER A 121 -5.65 32.65 3.25
N HIS A 122 -4.91 31.86 2.48
CA HIS A 122 -3.74 32.35 1.73
C HIS A 122 -4.14 33.29 0.58
N LEU A 123 -5.24 33.00 -0.13
CA LEU A 123 -5.78 33.91 -1.15
C LEU A 123 -6.26 35.22 -0.51
N LYS A 124 -6.99 35.15 0.62
CA LYS A 124 -7.45 36.34 1.35
C LYS A 124 -6.29 37.20 1.83
N ALA A 125 -5.21 36.59 2.31
CA ALA A 125 -4.00 37.31 2.72
C ALA A 125 -3.32 38.07 1.57
N LYS A 126 -3.48 37.58 0.34
CA LYS A 126 -3.04 38.25 -0.90
C LYS A 126 -4.05 39.28 -1.43
N GLY A 127 -5.17 39.50 -0.75
CA GLY A 127 -6.26 40.36 -1.23
C GLY A 127 -7.05 39.76 -2.40
N LEU A 128 -6.94 38.46 -2.65
CA LEU A 128 -7.61 37.76 -3.74
C LEU A 128 -8.86 37.03 -3.23
N THR A 129 -9.94 37.09 -4.02
CA THR A 129 -11.12 36.24 -3.87
C THR A 129 -10.83 34.77 -4.27
N VAL A 130 -11.67 33.83 -3.85
CA VAL A 130 -11.53 32.39 -4.20
C VAL A 130 -11.74 32.13 -5.70
N ARG A 131 -12.54 32.98 -6.34
CA ARG A 131 -12.88 32.91 -7.76
C ARG A 131 -12.28 34.09 -8.51
N ASP A 132 -11.75 33.81 -9.69
CA ASP A 132 -11.32 34.80 -10.67
C ASP A 132 -12.51 35.55 -11.28
N GLU A 133 -12.22 36.60 -12.04
CA GLU A 133 -13.23 37.36 -12.81
C GLU A 133 -14.01 36.47 -13.78
N ASP A 134 -13.36 35.46 -14.35
CA ASP A 134 -13.97 34.43 -15.21
C ASP A 134 -14.80 33.38 -14.44
N GLY A 135 -14.93 33.49 -13.12
CA GLY A 135 -15.57 32.49 -12.26
C GLY A 135 -14.76 31.19 -12.08
N ARG A 136 -13.53 31.13 -12.59
CA ARG A 136 -12.60 30.02 -12.36
C ARG A 136 -12.11 30.01 -10.91
N ARG A 137 -11.86 28.82 -10.37
CA ARG A 137 -11.36 28.69 -8.99
C ARG A 137 -9.86 28.96 -8.98
N ARG A 138 -9.42 29.96 -8.21
CA ARG A 138 -8.00 30.25 -8.02
C ARG A 138 -7.32 29.09 -7.30
N SER A 139 -6.12 28.74 -7.77
CA SER A 139 -5.24 27.75 -7.14
C SER A 139 -3.93 28.42 -6.73
N LEU A 140 -3.39 27.99 -5.60
CA LEU A 140 -2.05 28.41 -5.17
C LEU A 140 -0.97 27.76 -6.03
N ASN A 141 0.20 28.40 -6.11
CA ASN A 141 1.36 27.83 -6.77
C ASN A 141 1.87 26.59 -5.99
N SER A 142 2.66 25.73 -6.63
CA SER A 142 3.22 24.52 -6.01
C SER A 142 4.09 24.82 -4.79
N GLU A 143 4.85 25.92 -4.81
CA GLU A 143 5.71 26.33 -3.70
C GLU A 143 4.88 26.70 -2.45
N GLU A 144 3.78 27.45 -2.65
CA GLU A 144 2.85 27.83 -1.59
C GLU A 144 2.11 26.62 -1.04
N MET A 145 1.67 25.72 -1.92
CA MET A 145 1.05 24.47 -1.53
C MET A 145 2.00 23.53 -0.79
N ALA A 146 3.31 23.58 -1.06
CA ALA A 146 4.30 22.76 -0.37
C ALA A 146 4.36 23.08 1.13
N VAL A 147 4.17 24.35 1.51
CA VAL A 147 4.09 24.77 2.92
C VAL A 147 2.91 24.10 3.63
N PHE A 148 1.74 24.05 2.98
CA PHE A 148 0.59 23.32 3.49
C PHE A 148 0.89 21.82 3.64
N TYR A 149 1.44 21.17 2.60
CA TYR A 149 1.70 19.74 2.66
C TYR A 149 2.67 19.38 3.78
N LYS A 150 3.74 20.16 3.94
CA LYS A 150 4.70 19.96 5.03
C LYS A 150 4.01 20.09 6.40
N SER A 151 3.31 21.19 6.63
CA SER A 151 2.67 21.45 7.94
C SER A 151 1.59 20.42 8.28
N PHE A 152 0.79 19.99 7.28
CA PHE A 152 -0.19 18.93 7.46
C PHE A 152 0.46 17.58 7.81
N LEU A 153 1.54 17.21 7.13
CA LEU A 153 2.27 15.98 7.43
C LEU A 153 2.91 16.01 8.82
N ASP A 154 3.54 17.13 9.20
CA ASP A 154 4.16 17.31 10.51
C ASP A 154 3.12 17.18 11.63
N LYS A 155 1.96 17.85 11.48
CA LYS A 155 0.84 17.79 12.42
C LYS A 155 0.27 16.38 12.59
N ASN A 156 0.21 15.61 11.51
CA ASN A 156 -0.40 14.28 11.50
C ASN A 156 0.60 13.13 11.70
N ARG A 157 1.89 13.43 11.94
CA ARG A 157 2.97 12.45 11.99
C ARG A 157 2.71 11.31 12.98
N THR A 158 2.35 11.63 14.21
CA THR A 158 2.08 10.63 15.27
C THR A 158 0.89 9.76 14.91
N ARG A 159 -0.17 10.34 14.35
CA ARG A 159 -1.37 9.60 13.95
C ARG A 159 -1.05 8.59 12.84
N HIS A 160 -0.26 9.00 11.84
CA HIS A 160 0.19 8.12 10.76
C HIS A 160 1.16 7.04 11.25
N ALA A 161 2.05 7.35 12.18
CA ALA A 161 2.92 6.36 12.80
C ALA A 161 2.12 5.29 13.55
N ASN A 162 1.10 5.70 14.32
CA ASN A 162 0.21 4.78 15.03
C ASN A 162 -0.63 3.93 14.07
N TYR A 163 -1.16 4.53 13.01
CA TYR A 163 -1.84 3.79 11.93
C TYR A 163 -0.92 2.75 11.31
N ASN A 164 0.28 3.13 10.87
CA ASN A 164 1.20 2.19 10.23
C ASN A 164 1.56 1.03 11.17
N LYS A 165 1.82 1.33 12.44
CA LYS A 165 2.09 0.30 13.46
C LYS A 165 0.94 -0.71 13.55
N GLU A 166 -0.29 -0.24 13.63
CA GLU A 166 -1.47 -1.10 13.74
C GLU A 166 -1.75 -1.85 12.43
N TRP A 167 -1.56 -1.20 11.28
CA TRP A 167 -1.67 -1.83 9.97
C TRP A 167 -0.72 -3.01 9.83
N TYR A 168 0.56 -2.84 10.19
CA TYR A 168 1.53 -3.94 10.19
C TYR A 168 1.16 -5.03 11.19
N ARG A 169 0.72 -4.68 12.40
CA ARG A 169 0.29 -5.67 13.41
C ARG A 169 -0.85 -6.56 12.89
N ARG A 170 -1.87 -5.95 12.28
CA ARG A 170 -3.02 -6.66 11.70
C ARG A 170 -2.60 -7.55 10.54
N ASN A 171 -1.87 -7.01 9.57
CA ASN A 171 -1.40 -7.76 8.40
C ASN A 171 -0.46 -8.91 8.77
N PHE A 172 0.40 -8.72 9.77
CA PHE A 172 1.24 -9.80 10.28
C PHE A 172 0.40 -10.91 10.92
N THR A 173 -0.61 -10.55 11.73
CA THR A 173 -1.53 -11.52 12.33
C THR A 173 -2.29 -12.31 11.26
N ILE A 174 -2.79 -11.64 10.23
CA ILE A 174 -3.45 -12.26 9.07
C ILE A 174 -2.48 -13.25 8.39
N THR A 175 -1.25 -12.83 8.12
CA THR A 175 -0.22 -13.65 7.46
C THR A 175 0.10 -14.92 8.27
N LEU A 176 0.27 -14.80 9.58
CA LEU A 176 0.49 -15.96 10.45
C LEU A 176 -0.70 -16.92 10.46
N LEU A 177 -1.92 -16.39 10.48
CA LEU A 177 -3.13 -17.23 10.46
C LEU A 177 -3.30 -17.93 9.10
N MET A 178 -3.01 -17.26 7.99
CA MET A 178 -2.95 -17.87 6.65
C MET A 178 -1.94 -19.03 6.62
N ALA A 179 -0.72 -18.80 7.14
CA ALA A 179 0.30 -19.83 7.21
C ALA A 179 -0.16 -21.04 8.03
N ARG A 180 -0.82 -20.81 9.17
CA ARG A 180 -1.38 -21.88 10.02
C ARG A 180 -2.44 -22.71 9.29
N ILE A 181 -3.35 -22.07 8.56
CA ILE A 181 -4.38 -22.77 7.76
C ILE A 181 -3.72 -23.61 6.67
N ALA A 182 -2.75 -23.05 5.94
CA ALA A 182 -2.03 -23.78 4.90
C ALA A 182 -1.32 -25.03 5.45
N LEU A 183 -0.65 -24.91 6.60
CA LEU A 183 -0.02 -26.05 7.28
C LEU A 183 -1.03 -27.11 7.71
N ASN A 184 -2.18 -26.69 8.28
CA ASN A 184 -3.24 -27.61 8.68
C ASN A 184 -3.81 -28.40 7.49
N ASN A 185 -4.04 -27.72 6.37
CA ASN A 185 -4.59 -28.33 5.15
C ASN A 185 -3.57 -29.27 4.48
N MET A 186 -2.28 -28.93 4.50
CA MET A 186 -1.22 -29.82 4.04
C MET A 186 -1.16 -31.09 4.91
N TRP A 187 -1.22 -30.92 6.24
CA TRP A 187 -1.15 -32.03 7.18
C TRP A 187 -2.39 -32.94 7.14
N SER A 188 -3.61 -32.40 6.90
CA SER A 188 -4.80 -33.23 6.68
C SER A 188 -4.67 -34.05 5.39
N THR A 189 -4.20 -33.43 4.31
CA THR A 189 -3.99 -34.10 3.01
C THR A 189 -3.02 -35.26 3.10
N VAL A 190 -1.86 -35.06 3.76
CA VAL A 190 -0.87 -36.12 3.98
C VAL A 190 -1.45 -37.29 4.78
N ARG A 191 -2.19 -37.01 5.87
CA ARG A 191 -2.84 -38.06 6.67
C ARG A 191 -3.88 -38.86 5.88
N HIS A 192 -4.68 -38.19 5.04
CA HIS A 192 -5.65 -38.88 4.19
C HIS A 192 -4.99 -39.70 3.08
N SER A 193 -3.88 -39.23 2.51
CA SER A 193 -3.10 -39.99 1.52
C SER A 193 -2.45 -41.23 2.15
N SER A 194 -1.93 -41.12 3.38
CA SER A 194 -1.31 -42.24 4.09
C SER A 194 -2.30 -43.34 4.49
N LYS A 195 -3.58 -43.02 4.68
CA LYS A 195 -4.64 -44.01 4.99
C LYS A 195 -5.21 -44.72 3.74
N LYS A 196 -4.88 -44.26 2.54
CA LYS A 196 -5.35 -44.82 1.25
C LYS A 196 -4.24 -45.61 0.51
N GLY A 197 -3.08 -45.82 1.13
CA GLY A 197 -2.03 -46.68 0.59
C GLY A 197 -2.29 -48.16 0.90
N PRO A 198 -1.96 -49.09 -0.03
CA PRO A 198 -2.22 -50.54 0.09
C PRO A 198 -1.44 -51.21 1.23
#